data_AF-A0A2T1FZN7-F1
#
_entry.id   AF-A0A2T1FZN7-F1
#
_cell.length_a   1.000
_cell.length_b   1.000
_cell.length_c   1.000
_cell.angle_alpha   90.00
_cell.angle_beta   90.00
_cell.angle_gamma   90.00
#
_symmetry.space_group_name_H-M   'P 1'
#
loop_
_entity.id
_entity.type
_entity.pdbx_description
1 polymer ?
#
loop_
_entity_poly.entity_id
_entity_poly.type
_entity_poly.pdbx_seq_one_letter_code
_entity_poly.pdbx_strand_id
1 'polypeptide(L)' 'MATLNTSNVSVKIYLPEETRAKFKASCAMRSLSMNEVLLEYIETWLEEHEPLLEPKLKRAKTAAKTEETD' A
#
# COMPACT_ATOMS: atom_id res chain seq x y z
N MET A 1 -0.97 2.55 -24.95
CA MET A 1 -1.26 3.04 -23.59
C MET A 1 -1.44 1.82 -22.71
N ALA A 2 -0.58 1.63 -21.71
CA ALA A 2 -0.68 0.47 -20.82
C ALA A 2 -1.85 0.67 -19.86
N THR A 3 -2.88 -0.15 -19.99
CA THR A 3 -4.00 -0.23 -19.03
C THR A 3 -3.46 -0.88 -17.76
N LEU A 4 -3.21 -0.08 -16.73
CA LEU A 4 -2.94 -0.58 -15.37
C LEU A 4 -4.23 -1.27 -14.88
N ASN A 5 -4.15 -2.58 -14.70
CA ASN A 5 -5.25 -3.41 -14.24
C ASN A 5 -5.42 -3.19 -12.72
N THR A 6 -6.18 -2.16 -12.32
CA THR A 6 -6.46 -1.87 -10.90
C THR A 6 -7.50 -2.84 -10.35
N SER A 7 -7.05 -4.05 -10.00
CA SER A 7 -7.86 -5.01 -9.26
C SER A 7 -8.01 -4.54 -7.81
N ASN A 8 -9.05 -3.77 -7.54
CA ASN A 8 -9.42 -3.38 -6.18
C ASN A 8 -10.01 -4.60 -5.43
N VAL A 9 -9.61 -4.78 -4.16
CA VAL A 9 -10.13 -5.82 -3.28
C VAL A 9 -11.00 -5.19 -2.20
N SER A 10 -12.16 -5.79 -1.93
CA SER A 10 -13.04 -5.35 -0.84
C SER A 10 -12.58 -5.92 0.50
N VAL A 11 -12.46 -5.06 1.51
CA VAL A 11 -12.17 -5.46 2.89
C VAL A 11 -13.42 -5.28 3.74
N LYS A 12 -13.76 -6.31 4.52
CA LYS A 12 -14.85 -6.25 5.50
C LYS A 12 -14.27 -6.13 6.90
N ILE A 13 -14.72 -5.13 7.64
CA ILE A 13 -14.28 -4.87 9.02
C ILE A 13 -15.46 -4.95 9.98
N TYR A 14 -15.18 -5.36 11.22
CA TYR A 14 -16.13 -5.34 12.32
C TYR A 14 -15.77 -4.18 13.24
N LEU A 15 -16.75 -3.33 13.53
CA LEU A 15 -16.58 -2.19 14.42
C LEU A 15 -17.87 -1.92 15.19
N PRO A 16 -17.81 -1.30 16.38
CA PRO A 16 -18.99 -0.80 17.06
C PRO A 16 -19.76 0.19 16.19
N GLU A 17 -21.09 0.18 16.32
CA GLU A 17 -21.97 1.06 15.53
C GLU A 17 -21.65 2.54 15.76
N GLU A 18 -21.40 2.92 17.01
CA GLU A 18 -21.03 4.28 17.39
C GLU A 18 -19.74 4.73 16.67
N THR A 19 -18.73 3.86 16.59
CA THR A 19 -17.48 4.13 15.88
C THR A 19 -17.74 4.37 14.40
N ARG A 20 -18.62 3.57 13.78
CA ARG A 20 -18.99 3.72 12.36
C ARG A 20 -19.68 5.05 12.11
N ALA A 21 -20.61 5.42 13.00
CA ALA A 21 -21.35 6.67 12.89
C ALA A 21 -20.43 7.88 12.98
N LYS A 22 -19.54 7.91 13.99
CA LYS A 22 -18.54 8.97 14.16
C LYS A 22 -17.60 9.05 12.95
N PHE A 23 -17.11 7.91 12.47
CA PHE A 23 -16.24 7.87 11.29
C PHE A 23 -16.92 8.47 10.05
N LYS A 24 -18.15 8.05 9.76
CA LYS A 24 -18.92 8.59 8.63
C LYS A 24 -19.18 10.09 8.75
N ALA A 25 -19.54 10.56 9.94
CA ALA A 25 -19.76 11.98 10.18
C ALA A 25 -18.49 12.80 9.93
N SER A 26 -17.34 12.33 10.41
CA SER A 26 -16.03 12.97 10.18
C SER A 26 -15.64 13.02 8.70
N CYS A 27 -15.86 11.93 7.95
CA CYS A 27 -15.61 11.91 6.50
C CYS A 27 -16.48 12.95 5.78
N ALA A 28 -17.77 13.02 6.12
CA ALA A 28 -18.72 13.97 5.52
C ALA A 28 -18.33 15.43 5.80
N MET A 29 -17.92 15.76 7.03
CA MET A 29 -17.46 17.12 7.38
C MET A 29 -16.23 17.55 6.58
N ARG A 30 -15.37 16.60 6.21
CA ARG A 30 -14.15 16.86 5.43
C ARG A 30 -14.34 16.73 3.93
N SER A 31 -15.54 16.40 3.45
CA SER A 31 -15.84 16.10 2.05
C SER A 31 -14.93 15.00 1.45
N LEU A 32 -14.54 14.03 2.27
CA LEU A 32 -13.72 12.89 1.85
C LEU A 32 -14.57 11.61 1.80
N SER A 33 -14.24 10.71 0.88
CA SER A 33 -14.83 9.38 0.87
C SER A 33 -14.28 8.52 2.01
N MET A 34 -15.11 7.58 2.48
CA MET A 34 -14.66 6.60 3.47
C MET A 34 -13.44 5.80 3.00
N ASN A 35 -13.34 5.53 1.70
CA ASN A 35 -12.25 4.75 1.12
C ASN A 35 -10.93 5.53 1.14
N GLU A 36 -10.94 6.81 0.78
CA GLU A 36 -9.74 7.68 0.83
C GLU A 36 -9.19 7.75 2.25
N VAL A 37 -10.06 8.00 3.23
CA VAL A 37 -9.65 8.10 4.63
C VAL A 37 -9.10 6.76 5.15
N LEU A 38 -9.76 5.64 4.82
CA LEU A 38 -9.27 4.32 5.21
C LEU A 38 -7.92 3.99 4.57
N LEU A 39 -7.74 4.35 3.30
CA LEU A 39 -6.48 4.13 2.59
C LEU A 39 -5.34 4.92 3.24
N GLU A 40 -5.57 6.20 3.55
CA GLU A 40 -4.61 7.05 4.26
C GLU A 40 -4.19 6.42 5.60
N TYR A 41 -5.15 5.94 6.40
CA TYR A 41 -4.83 5.28 7.67
C TYR A 41 -4.04 3.97 7.48
N ILE A 42 -4.39 3.18 6.47
CA ILE A 42 -3.69 1.92 6.18
C ILE A 42 -2.26 2.19 5.71
N GLU A 43 -2.08 3.12 4.77
CA GLU A 43 -0.77 3.52 4.24
C GLU A 43 0.10 4.08 5.37
N THR A 44 -0.42 5.00 6.18
CA THR A 44 0.30 5.56 7.34
C THR A 44 0.73 4.45 8.32
N TRP A 45 -0.19 3.53 8.64
CA TRP A 45 0.13 2.44 9.56
C TRP A 45 1.23 1.53 9.00
N LEU A 46 1.17 1.23 7.69
CA LEU A 46 2.19 0.44 7.00
C LEU A 46 3.54 1.18 6.97
N GLU A 47 3.58 2.47 6.67
CA GLU A 47 4.84 3.24 6.70
C GLU A 47 5.53 3.18 8.07
N GLU A 48 4.76 3.17 9.15
CA GLU A 48 5.28 3.12 10.51
C GLU A 48 5.66 1.70 10.99
N HIS A 49 4.99 0.66 10.48
CA HIS A 49 5.06 -0.70 11.05
C HIS A 49 5.45 -1.79 10.05
N GLU A 50 5.54 -1.49 8.76
CA GLU A 50 5.99 -2.44 7.76
C GLU A 50 7.44 -2.81 8.08
N PRO A 51 7.72 -4.09 8.43
CA PRO A 51 9.09 -4.51 8.62
C PRO A 51 9.82 -4.26 7.32
N LEU A 52 10.96 -3.57 7.38
CA LEU A 52 11.87 -3.44 6.23
C LEU A 52 12.21 -4.85 5.76
N LEU A 53 11.45 -5.37 4.80
CA LEU A 53 11.85 -6.53 4.04
C LEU A 53 13.00 -6.02 3.19
N GLU A 54 14.21 -6.14 3.74
CA GLU A 54 15.42 -6.01 2.95
C GLU A 54 15.17 -6.80 1.66
N PRO A 55 15.27 -6.17 0.48
CA PRO A 55 15.11 -6.89 -0.76
C PRO A 55 16.09 -8.04 -0.70
N LYS A 56 15.59 -9.28 -0.74
CA LYS A 56 16.42 -10.48 -0.83
C LYS A 56 17.18 -10.40 -2.15
N LEU A 57 18.30 -9.69 -2.13
CA LEU A 57 19.34 -9.75 -3.12
C LEU A 57 19.86 -11.18 -3.07
N LYS A 58 19.34 -12.03 -3.96
CA LYS A 58 19.99 -13.21 -4.52
C LYS A 58 19.02 -13.95 -5.44
N ARG A 59 19.10 -13.61 -6.73
CA ARG A 59 19.40 -14.64 -7.72
C ARG A 59 20.33 -14.05 -8.76
N ALA A 60 21.59 -14.42 -8.62
CA ALA A 60 22.63 -14.28 -9.62
C ALA A 60 22.13 -14.81 -10.97
N LYS A 61 22.37 -14.04 -12.03
CA LYS A 61 22.68 -14.59 -13.34
C LYS A 61 24.01 -14.01 -13.78
N THR A 62 24.98 -14.91 -13.73
CA THR A 62 26.30 -14.93 -14.35
C THR A 62 26.30 -14.43 -15.80
N ALA A 63 27.48 -13.94 -16.21
CA ALA A 63 27.96 -13.52 -17.53
C ALA A 63 27.86 -12.00 -17.77
N ALA A 64 28.94 -11.25 -18.01
CA ALA A 64 30.17 -11.61 -18.70
C ALA A 64 31.42 -10.97 -18.06
N LYS A 65 32.49 -11.77 -17.98
CA LYS A 65 33.88 -11.33 -17.78
C LYS A 65 34.60 -11.46 -19.13
N THR A 66 35.12 -10.34 -19.62
CA THR A 66 36.30 -10.14 -20.48
C THR A 66 36.60 -8.64 -20.30
N GLU A 67 37.62 -8.11 -19.61
CA GLU A 67 39.09 -8.34 -19.66
C GLU A 67 39.52 -8.38 -21.15
N GLU A 68 40.30 -7.48 -21.74
CA GLU A 68 41.45 -6.63 -21.36
C GLU A 68 41.68 -5.66 -22.56
N THR A 69 41.85 -4.35 -22.37
CA THR A 69 43.10 -3.56 -22.47
C THR A 69 43.95 -3.74 -23.76
N ASP A 70 43.79 -2.81 -24.71
CA ASP A 70 44.79 -2.04 -25.51
C ASP A 70 44.15 -1.57 -26.84
#